data_AF-A0A358NGF0-F1
#
_entry.id   AF-A0A358NGF0-F1
#
_cell.length_a   1.000
_cell.length_b   1.000
_cell.length_c   1.000
_cell.angle_alpha   90.00
_cell.angle_beta   90.00
_cell.angle_gamma   90.00
#
_symmetry.space_group_name_H-M   'P 1'
#
loop_
_entity.id
_entity.type
_entity.pdbx_description
1 polymer ?
#
loop_
_entity_poly.entity_id
_entity_poly.type
_entity_poly.pdbx_seq_one_letter_code
_entity_poly.pdbx_strand_id
1 'polypeptide(L)' 'MIRTGILTISDKGSKGERIDGTGPAIQEALNADTYHVDYYKIIPDEIDLICQELIY' A
#
# COMPACT_ATOMS: atom_id res chain seq x y z
N MET A 1 -17.68 -7.83 3.67
CA MET A 1 -16.61 -7.05 3.01
C MET A 1 -15.53 -6.76 4.03
N ILE A 2 -14.30 -7.18 3.75
CA ILE A 2 -13.12 -6.98 4.59
C ILE A 2 -12.46 -5.68 4.13
N ARG A 3 -12.31 -4.72 5.04
CA ARG A 3 -11.58 -3.47 4.77
C ARG A 3 -10.10 -3.80 4.60
N THR A 4 -9.48 -3.28 3.55
CA THR A 4 -8.15 -3.67 3.13
C THR A 4 -7.32 -2.43 2.84
N GLY A 5 -6.14 -2.33 3.47
CA GLY A 5 -5.15 -1.33 3.13
C GLY A 5 -4.02 -1.92 2.30
N ILE A 6 -3.53 -1.14 1.34
CA ILE A 6 -2.33 -1.46 0.56
C ILE A 6 -1.26 -0.43 0.91
N LEU A 7 -0.14 -0.90 1.46
CA LEU A 7 0.99 -0.07 1.83
C LEU A 7 2.24 -0.53 1.08
N THR A 8 2.70 0.27 0.13
CA THR A 8 3.94 0.02 -0.60
C THR A 8 5.11 0.69 0.12
N ILE A 9 6.16 -0.08 0.40
CA ILE A 9 7.38 0.39 1.07
C ILE A 9 8.49 0.38 0.02
N SER A 10 9.00 1.56 -0.34
CA SER A 10 10.05 1.71 -1.36
C SER A 10 10.55 3.16 -1.43
N ASP A 11 11.83 3.41 -1.11
CA ASP A 11 12.48 4.72 -1.23
C ASP A 11 12.32 5.38 -2.60
N LYS A 12 12.52 4.61 -3.68
CA LYS A 12 12.36 5.13 -5.05
C LYS A 12 10.91 5.45 -5.38
N GLY A 13 9.99 4.71 -4.76
CA GLY A 13 8.55 4.84 -4.99
C GLY A 13 8.01 6.08 -4.30
N SER A 14 8.39 6.27 -3.03
CA SER A 14 8.02 7.44 -2.25
C SER A 14 8.63 8.75 -2.79
N LYS A 15 9.78 8.67 -3.47
CA LYS A 15 10.41 9.83 -4.16
C LYS A 15 9.90 10.05 -5.59
N GLY A 16 9.04 9.17 -6.12
CA GLY A 16 8.54 9.25 -7.50
C GLY A 16 9.57 8.88 -8.58
N GLU A 17 10.72 8.33 -8.19
CA GLU A 17 11.76 7.84 -9.10
C GLU A 17 11.34 6.53 -9.79
N ARG A 18 10.37 5.81 -9.21
CA ARG A 18 9.78 4.59 -9.75
C ARG A 18 8.27 4.59 -9.51
N ILE A 19 7.49 4.33 -10.57
CA ILE A 19 6.04 4.15 -10.47
C ILE A 19 5.76 2.83 -9.74
N ASP A 20 4.83 2.86 -8.79
CA ASP A 20 4.34 1.64 -8.14
C ASP A 20 3.38 0.87 -9.07
N GLY A 21 3.84 -0.27 -9.56
CA GLY A 21 3.01 -1.23 -10.30
C GLY A 21 2.49 -2.37 -9.42
N THR A 22 3.04 -2.56 -8.23
CA THR A 22 2.68 -3.67 -7.33
C THR A 22 1.40 -3.36 -6.58
N GLY A 23 1.26 -2.15 -6.04
CA GLY A 23 0.06 -1.74 -5.32
C GLY A 23 -1.22 -1.88 -6.16
N PRO A 24 -1.30 -1.31 -7.37
CA PRO A 24 -2.46 -1.48 -8.25
C PRO A 24 -2.71 -2.95 -8.65
N ALA A 25 -1.65 -3.73 -8.92
CA ALA A 25 -1.79 -5.15 -9.26
C ALA A 25 -2.39 -5.96 -8.10
N ILE A 26 -2.05 -5.63 -6.84
CA ILE A 26 -2.69 -6.24 -5.66
C ILE A 26 -4.17 -5.87 -5.62
N GLN A 27 -4.51 -4.60 -5.82
CA GLN A 27 -5.91 -4.14 -5.85
C GLN A 27 -6.74 -4.87 -6.91
N GLU A 28 -6.20 -5.06 -8.12
CA GLU A 28 -6.85 -5.79 -9.22
C GLU A 28 -7.01 -7.29 -8.92
N ALA A 29 -6.06 -7.88 -8.19
CA ALA A 29 -6.10 -9.31 -7.84
C ALA A 29 -7.08 -9.62 -6.70
N LEU A 30 -7.49 -8.62 -5.91
CA LEU A 30 -8.44 -8.79 -4.81
C LEU A 30 -9.87 -8.97 -5.34
N ASN A 31 -10.57 -9.97 -4.80
CA ASN A 31 -11.98 -10.17 -5.09
C ASN A 31 -12.81 -9.02 -4.47
N ALA A 32 -13.42 -8.18 -5.33
CA ALA A 32 -14.17 -6.99 -4.93
C ALA A 32 -15.45 -7.29 -4.11
N ASP A 33 -16.02 -8.50 -4.20
CA ASP A 33 -17.16 -8.91 -3.38
C ASP A 33 -16.73 -9.24 -1.94
N THR A 34 -15.45 -9.61 -1.75
CA THR A 34 -14.89 -9.98 -0.46
C THR A 34 -14.13 -8.82 0.19
N TYR A 35 -13.32 -8.10 -0.57
CA TYR A 35 -12.39 -7.09 -0.07
C TYR A 35 -12.75 -5.70 -0.61
N HIS A 36 -12.62 -4.70 0.26
CA HIS A 36 -12.78 -3.30 -0.09
C HIS A 36 -11.50 -2.55 0.24
N VAL A 37 -10.79 -2.10 -0.81
CA VAL A 37 -9.59 -1.30 -0.64
C VAL A 37 -10.00 0.14 -0.37
N ASP A 38 -9.86 0.58 0.89
CA ASP A 38 -10.18 1.93 1.35
C ASP A 38 -8.93 2.73 1.75
N TYR A 39 -7.75 2.11 1.64
CA TYR A 39 -6.47 2.74 1.92
C TYR A 39 -5.39 2.30 0.95
N TYR A 40 -4.65 3.27 0.42
CA TYR A 40 -3.50 3.04 -0.46
C TYR A 40 -2.43 4.11 -0.18
N LYS A 41 -1.20 3.70 0.09
CA LYS A 41 -0.09 4.65 0.31
C LYS A 41 1.25 4.05 -0.08
N ILE A 42 2.18 4.92 -0.48
CA ILE A 42 3.59 4.59 -0.71
C ILE A 42 4.43 5.36 0.32
N ILE A 43 5.32 4.65 1.03
CA ILE A 43 6.22 5.22 2.05
C ILE A 43 7.69 4.81 1.76
N PRO A 44 8.69 5.56 2.25
CA PRO A 44 10.10 5.15 2.17
C PRO A 44 10.42 3.96 3.09
N ASP A 45 11.63 3.42 2.96
CA ASP A 45 12.14 2.29 3.73
C ASP A 45 12.58 2.71 5.16
N GLU A 46 11.72 3.45 5.87
CA GLU A 46 11.98 4.02 7.19
C GLU A 46 11.13 3.34 8.27
N ILE A 47 11.77 2.73 9.26
CA ILE A 47 11.10 1.88 10.26
C ILE A 47 10.03 2.65 11.05
N ASP A 48 10.30 3.89 11.42
CA ASP A 48 9.37 4.72 12.19
C ASP A 48 8.09 5.01 11.40
N LEU A 49 8.23 5.25 10.09
CA LEU A 49 7.09 5.49 9.20
C LEU A 49 6.29 4.21 8.95
N ILE A 50 6.96 3.06 8.77
CA ILE A 50 6.29 1.76 8.64
C ILE A 50 5.46 1.47 9.89
N CYS A 51 6.04 1.67 11.09
CA CYS A 51 5.33 1.48 12.34
C CYS A 51 4.12 2.41 12.46
N GLN A 52 4.26 3.70 12.14
CA GLN A 52 3.15 4.66 12.18
C GLN A 52 1.96 4.24 11.31
N GLU A 53 2.21 3.59 10.18
CA GLU A 53 1.17 3.14 9.26
C GLU A 53 0.47 1.84 9.70
N LEU A 54 1.13 1.00 10.51
CA LEU A 54 0.66 -0.37 10.83
C LEU A 54 0.05 -0.55 12.23
N ILE A 55 0.16 0.42 13.13
CA ILE A 55 -0.22 0.29 14.55
C ILE A 55 -1.69 0.65 14.87
N TYR A 56 -2.56 0.70 13.86
CA TYR A 56 -3.99 1.06 13.99
C TYR A 56 -4.91 -0.04 13.47
#